data_AF-A0A951R2V6-F1
#
_entry.id   AF-A0A951R2V6-F1
#
_cell.length_a   1.000
_cell.length_b   1.000
_cell.length_c   1.000
_cell.angle_alpha   90.00
_cell.angle_beta   90.00
_cell.angle_gamma   90.00
#
_symmetry.space_group_name_H-M   'P 1'
#
loop_
_entity.id
_entity.type
_entity.pdbx_description
1 polymer ?
#
loop_
_entity_poly.entity_id
_entity_poly.type
_entity_poly.pdbx_seq_one_letter_code
_entity_poly.pdbx_strand_id
1 'polypeptide(L)'
;MYNLKIIKCGNRVEIYKYNNISVRAKGTEEEFYRFIEPGFKEEQIKIDDIEVKKDTKLENRLNNLNRTRNKIIRLIKCNDDMNTFITLTFAKEKDYKESKKCLKGLFDRLRRDYKGLKYLWVLEYGDKNNRLHYHLLANIDIPIILSSSKERKSKEHKQLEKEFSKKYWKYGFVDIRALNQEGNTNIALYVSTYIVKSLEDRDLEGYRVFGYSNKTLNKPIIETSLDKRPLDEILKQFKGYKVSYSNNYSIGYIKDGEERKGNVTYFDMVQLIT
;
A
#
# COMPACT_ATOMS: atom_id res chain seq x y z
N MET A 1 -15.73 -21.38 -0.54
CA MET A 1 -16.22 -20.15 0.12
C MET A 1 -15.50 -20.02 1.45
N TYR A 2 -15.45 -18.84 2.08
CA TYR A 2 -14.82 -18.61 3.38
C TYR A 2 -15.64 -17.61 4.19
N ASN A 3 -15.57 -17.72 5.51
CA ASN A 3 -16.14 -16.74 6.45
C ASN A 3 -15.10 -16.27 7.48
N LEU A 4 -13.84 -16.71 7.33
CA LEU A 4 -12.71 -16.27 8.11
C LEU A 4 -11.55 -15.99 7.15
N LYS A 5 -10.93 -14.83 7.29
CA LYS A 5 -9.69 -14.46 6.61
C LYS A 5 -8.68 -13.98 7.66
N ILE A 6 -7.51 -14.59 7.67
CA ILE A 6 -6.41 -14.26 8.56
C ILE A 6 -5.24 -13.82 7.69
N ILE A 7 -4.65 -12.67 8.01
CA ILE A 7 -3.49 -12.13 7.31
C ILE A 7 -2.36 -11.96 8.32
N LYS A 8 -1.22 -12.61 8.08
CA LYS A 8 -0.06 -12.58 8.97
C LYS A 8 1.09 -11.81 8.32
N CYS A 9 1.67 -10.86 9.05
CA CYS A 9 2.86 -10.09 8.66
C CYS A 9 3.79 -9.98 9.87
N GLY A 10 4.84 -10.80 9.95
CA GLY A 10 5.77 -10.77 11.08
C GLY A 10 5.04 -10.93 12.42
N ASN A 11 5.18 -9.94 13.30
CA ASN A 11 4.53 -9.89 14.61
C ASN A 11 3.08 -9.36 14.57
N ARG A 12 2.47 -9.15 13.40
CA ARG A 12 1.12 -8.58 13.26
C ARG A 12 0.17 -9.58 12.60
N VAL A 13 -1.07 -9.60 13.07
CA VAL A 13 -2.16 -10.41 12.53
C VAL A 13 -3.40 -9.56 12.32
N GLU A 14 -4.00 -9.63 11.12
CA GLU A 14 -5.31 -9.09 10.82
C GLU A 14 -6.32 -10.24 10.70
N ILE A 15 -7.45 -10.15 11.40
CA ILE A 15 -8.51 -11.15 11.37
C ILE A 15 -9.79 -10.49 10.87
N TYR A 16 -10.40 -11.08 9.85
CA TYR A 16 -11.71 -10.72 9.32
C TYR A 16 -12.65 -11.91 9.50
N LYS A 17 -13.65 -11.76 10.37
CA LYS A 17 -14.72 -12.74 10.57
C LYS A 17 -15.99 -12.21 9.91
N TYR A 18 -16.51 -12.96 8.94
CA TYR A 18 -17.72 -12.64 8.20
C TYR A 18 -18.87 -13.41 8.83
N ASN A 19 -19.89 -12.69 9.29
CA ASN A 19 -21.07 -13.27 9.92
C ASN A 19 -22.24 -13.14 8.94
N ASN A 20 -23.08 -14.18 8.89
CA ASN A 20 -24.26 -14.28 8.03
C ASN A 20 -23.99 -14.17 6.52
N ILE A 21 -22.73 -14.25 6.11
CA ILE A 21 -22.32 -14.27 4.70
C ILE A 21 -21.04 -15.10 4.52
N SER A 22 -20.85 -15.65 3.31
CA SER A 22 -19.61 -16.32 2.93
C SER A 22 -19.10 -15.77 1.59
N VAL A 23 -17.77 -15.65 1.50
CA VAL A 23 -17.07 -15.05 0.37
C VAL A 23 -16.47 -16.16 -0.51
N ARG A 24 -16.46 -16.02 -1.83
CA ARG A 24 -15.87 -17.02 -2.73
C ARG A 24 -14.34 -16.97 -2.65
N ALA A 25 -13.71 -18.14 -2.52
CA ALA A 25 -12.24 -18.27 -2.44
C ALA A 25 -11.52 -18.02 -3.79
N LYS A 26 -12.26 -18.05 -4.91
CA LYS A 26 -11.80 -17.75 -6.27
C LYS A 26 -12.41 -16.45 -6.84
N GLY A 27 -13.01 -15.61 -6.01
CA GLY A 27 -13.18 -14.21 -6.37
C GLY A 27 -11.83 -13.55 -6.16
N THR A 28 -11.30 -12.87 -7.17
CA THR A 28 -10.21 -11.91 -6.99
C THR A 28 -10.52 -11.04 -5.75
N GLU A 29 -9.51 -10.47 -5.10
CA GLU A 29 -9.73 -9.43 -4.06
C GLU A 29 -10.71 -8.32 -4.52
N GLU A 30 -11.04 -8.29 -5.81
CA GLU A 30 -12.06 -7.47 -6.44
C GLU A 30 -13.49 -7.65 -5.94
N GLU A 31 -13.90 -8.86 -5.57
CA GLU A 31 -15.22 -9.05 -4.96
C GLU A 31 -15.22 -8.41 -3.55
N PHE A 32 -14.16 -8.59 -2.75
CA PHE A 32 -14.08 -8.12 -1.36
C PHE A 32 -14.31 -6.62 -1.16
N TYR A 33 -13.78 -5.75 -2.03
CA TYR A 33 -13.96 -4.29 -1.90
C TYR A 33 -15.27 -3.78 -2.51
N ARG A 34 -15.93 -4.56 -3.37
CA ARG A 34 -17.28 -4.24 -3.84
C ARG A 34 -18.33 -4.35 -2.72
N PHE A 35 -18.00 -5.03 -1.62
CA PHE A 35 -18.90 -5.32 -0.50
C PHE A 35 -18.76 -4.36 0.70
N ILE A 36 -17.86 -3.37 0.63
CA ILE A 36 -17.73 -2.33 1.66
C ILE A 36 -18.50 -1.11 1.16
N GLU A 37 -19.78 -1.00 1.51
CA GLU A 37 -20.56 0.21 1.27
C GLU A 37 -20.02 1.37 2.15
N PRO A 38 -19.56 2.48 1.56
CA PRO A 38 -19.39 3.72 2.29
C PRO A 38 -20.74 4.41 2.37
N GLY A 39 -21.49 4.15 3.45
CA GLY A 39 -22.60 4.99 3.89
C GLY A 39 -23.83 5.00 2.98
N PHE A 40 -24.92 4.44 3.48
CA PHE A 40 -26.28 4.77 3.03
C PHE A 40 -26.42 6.27 2.76
N LYS A 41 -26.69 6.62 1.51
CA LYS A 41 -27.53 7.76 1.13
C LYS A 41 -28.52 7.29 0.08
N GLU A 42 -29.71 6.96 0.55
CA GLU A 42 -30.89 7.01 -0.32
C GLU A 42 -31.13 8.47 -0.69
N GLU A 43 -31.08 8.78 -1.97
CA GLU A 43 -32.06 9.69 -2.59
C GLU A 43 -32.13 9.37 -4.09
N GLN A 44 -33.37 9.09 -4.52
CA GLN A 44 -33.74 8.65 -5.85
C GLN A 44 -33.31 9.66 -6.92
N ILE A 45 -32.56 9.24 -7.94
CA ILE A 45 -32.47 9.98 -9.21
C ILE A 45 -32.48 9.00 -10.39
N LYS A 46 -33.58 9.06 -11.16
CA LYS A 46 -33.68 8.55 -12.54
C LYS A 46 -33.05 9.58 -13.47
N ILE A 47 -31.82 9.36 -13.94
CA ILE A 47 -31.25 10.04 -15.13
C ILE A 47 -30.36 9.04 -15.89
N ASP A 48 -30.54 9.00 -17.20
CA ASP A 48 -30.23 7.92 -18.14
C ASP A 48 -28.72 7.62 -18.34
N ASP A 49 -28.38 6.32 -18.32
CA ASP A 49 -27.29 5.50 -18.89
C ASP A 49 -25.87 6.05 -19.23
N ILE A 50 -25.64 7.35 -19.32
CA ILE A 50 -24.34 7.98 -19.61
C ILE A 50 -23.60 8.34 -18.32
N GLU A 51 -24.32 8.70 -17.25
CA GLU A 51 -23.74 9.01 -15.93
C GLU A 51 -23.30 7.76 -15.16
N VAL A 52 -24.06 6.65 -15.28
CA VAL A 52 -23.78 5.35 -14.66
C VAL A 52 -22.42 4.77 -15.08
N LYS A 53 -21.98 5.00 -16.34
CA LYS A 53 -20.64 4.57 -16.82
C LYS A 53 -19.50 5.39 -16.23
N LYS A 54 -19.71 6.68 -15.96
CA LYS A 54 -18.71 7.52 -15.28
C LYS A 54 -18.63 7.16 -13.80
N ASP A 55 -19.76 6.91 -13.17
CA ASP A 55 -19.82 6.53 -11.76
C ASP A 55 -19.20 5.16 -11.50
N THR A 56 -19.54 4.15 -12.31
CA THR A 56 -18.91 2.83 -12.21
C THR A 56 -17.41 2.86 -12.52
N LYS A 57 -16.92 3.71 -13.45
CA LYS A 57 -15.48 3.86 -13.71
C LYS A 57 -14.77 4.50 -12.52
N LEU A 58 -15.36 5.54 -11.93
CA LEU A 58 -14.82 6.22 -10.76
C LEU A 58 -14.82 5.31 -9.52
N GLU A 59 -15.92 4.63 -9.27
CA GLU A 59 -16.07 3.66 -8.18
C GLU A 59 -15.07 2.50 -8.33
N ASN A 60 -14.91 1.95 -9.53
CA ASN A 60 -13.90 0.94 -9.81
C ASN A 60 -12.47 1.47 -9.60
N ARG A 61 -12.19 2.73 -9.96
CA ARG A 61 -10.90 3.38 -9.72
C ARG A 61 -10.64 3.57 -8.23
N LEU A 62 -11.60 4.06 -7.46
CA LEU A 62 -11.53 4.22 -6.00
C LEU A 62 -11.35 2.88 -5.29
N ASN A 63 -12.07 1.85 -5.73
CA ASN A 63 -11.91 0.50 -5.22
C ASN A 63 -10.49 -0.01 -5.48
N ASN A 64 -9.99 0.08 -6.71
CA ASN A 64 -8.61 -0.30 -7.08
C ASN A 64 -7.53 0.47 -6.30
N LEU A 65 -7.78 1.75 -6.05
CA LEU A 65 -6.97 2.63 -5.22
C LEU A 65 -6.87 2.10 -3.79
N ASN A 66 -8.01 1.83 -3.16
CA ASN A 66 -8.08 1.28 -1.81
C ASN A 66 -7.40 -0.09 -1.71
N ARG A 67 -7.55 -0.95 -2.73
CA ARG A 67 -6.82 -2.24 -2.77
C ARG A 67 -5.32 -2.04 -2.80
N THR A 68 -4.87 -1.16 -3.69
CA THR A 68 -3.46 -0.87 -3.89
C THR A 68 -2.85 -0.27 -2.63
N ARG A 69 -3.53 0.69 -2.02
CA ARG A 69 -3.16 1.30 -0.73
C ARG A 69 -3.01 0.24 0.36
N ASN A 70 -4.04 -0.57 0.60
CA ASN A 70 -4.00 -1.61 1.63
C ASN A 70 -2.92 -2.66 1.37
N LYS A 71 -2.71 -3.04 0.10
CA LYS A 71 -1.63 -3.94 -0.28
C LYS A 71 -0.27 -3.36 0.09
N ILE A 72 -0.03 -2.09 -0.21
CA ILE A 72 1.25 -1.44 0.09
C ILE A 72 1.45 -1.27 1.58
N ILE A 73 0.40 -0.89 2.32
CA ILE A 73 0.44 -0.83 3.78
C ILE A 73 0.86 -2.18 4.37
N ARG A 74 0.25 -3.28 3.90
CA ARG A 74 0.63 -4.63 4.34
C ARG A 74 2.06 -5.00 3.97
N LEU A 75 2.49 -4.69 2.75
CA LEU A 75 3.87 -4.94 2.30
C LEU A 75 4.88 -4.18 3.16
N ILE A 76 4.63 -2.91 3.48
CA ILE A 76 5.50 -2.10 4.34
C ILE A 76 5.52 -2.67 5.77
N LYS A 77 4.36 -3.00 6.34
CA LYS A 77 4.26 -3.58 7.69
C LYS A 77 4.92 -4.95 7.82
N CYS A 78 5.00 -5.72 6.73
CA CYS A 78 5.71 -6.99 6.67
C CYS A 78 7.25 -6.84 6.62
N ASN A 79 7.78 -5.62 6.46
CA ASN A 79 9.20 -5.33 6.27
C ASN A 79 9.58 -4.05 7.03
N ASP A 80 9.73 -4.19 8.34
CA ASP A 80 10.11 -3.13 9.29
C ASP A 80 11.53 -2.58 9.06
N ASP A 81 12.39 -3.35 8.39
CA ASP A 81 13.73 -2.97 7.99
C ASP A 81 13.78 -1.91 6.87
N MET A 82 12.66 -1.60 6.21
CA MET A 82 12.61 -0.58 5.16
C MET A 82 12.37 0.82 5.74
N ASN A 83 13.43 1.45 6.25
CA ASN A 83 13.39 2.75 6.93
C ASN A 83 13.92 3.93 6.08
N THR A 84 14.58 3.64 4.95
CA THR A 84 15.19 4.67 4.10
C THR A 84 14.23 5.10 2.99
N PHE A 85 13.81 6.37 3.06
CA PHE A 85 12.97 6.99 2.04
C PHE A 85 13.82 7.74 1.03
N ILE A 86 13.59 7.50 -0.26
CA ILE A 86 14.35 8.13 -1.34
C ILE A 86 13.37 8.68 -2.37
N THR A 87 13.41 9.99 -2.58
CA THR A 87 12.72 10.64 -3.69
C THR A 87 13.70 10.85 -4.84
N LEU A 88 13.33 10.37 -6.02
CA LEU A 88 14.09 10.54 -7.26
C LEU A 88 13.29 11.45 -8.19
N THR A 89 13.81 12.63 -8.50
CA THR A 89 13.16 13.58 -9.39
C THR A 89 13.94 13.68 -10.70
N PHE A 90 13.26 13.60 -11.85
CA PHE A 90 13.94 13.87 -13.13
C PHE A 90 14.29 15.36 -13.29
N ALA A 91 15.44 15.65 -13.89
CA ALA A 91 15.84 17.03 -14.18
C ALA A 91 15.00 17.68 -15.29
N LYS A 92 14.52 16.86 -16.22
CA LYS A 92 13.66 17.25 -17.35
C LYS A 92 12.43 16.36 -17.39
N GLU A 93 11.38 16.81 -18.07
CA GLU A 93 10.23 15.95 -18.33
C GLU A 93 10.68 14.68 -19.08
N LYS A 94 10.09 13.55 -18.71
CA LYS A 94 10.35 12.26 -19.31
C LYS A 94 9.05 11.51 -19.48
N ASP A 95 8.93 10.77 -20.58
CA ASP A 95 7.82 9.87 -20.73
C ASP A 95 7.93 8.72 -19.72
N TYR A 96 6.77 8.16 -19.43
CA TYR A 96 6.62 7.11 -18.45
C TYR A 96 7.44 5.86 -18.78
N LYS A 97 7.50 5.44 -20.05
CA LYS A 97 8.15 4.19 -20.47
C LYS A 97 9.66 4.29 -20.31
N GLU A 98 10.25 5.40 -20.72
CA GLU A 98 11.67 5.68 -20.53
C GLU A 98 12.01 5.82 -19.05
N SER A 99 11.16 6.49 -18.27
CA SER A 99 11.40 6.66 -16.84
C SER A 99 11.55 5.31 -16.10
N LYS A 100 10.79 4.29 -16.51
CA LYS A 100 10.91 2.92 -15.97
C LYS A 100 12.19 2.22 -16.38
N LYS A 101 12.73 2.47 -17.57
CA LYS A 101 14.05 1.95 -17.98
C LYS A 101 15.14 2.56 -17.09
N CYS A 102 15.06 3.86 -16.80
CA CYS A 102 15.95 4.54 -15.85
C CYS A 102 15.85 3.93 -14.45
N LEU A 103 14.63 3.72 -13.95
CA LEU A 103 14.37 3.10 -12.64
C LEU A 103 14.92 1.67 -12.55
N LYS A 104 14.72 0.86 -13.60
CA LYS A 104 15.31 -0.48 -13.69
C LYS A 104 16.84 -0.42 -13.55
N GLY A 105 17.48 0.50 -14.28
CA GLY A 105 18.93 0.69 -14.20
C GLY A 105 19.41 1.08 -12.80
N LEU A 106 18.64 1.88 -12.06
CA LEU A 106 18.92 2.19 -10.66
C LEU A 106 18.88 0.93 -9.79
N PHE A 107 17.81 0.13 -9.87
CA PHE A 107 17.72 -1.09 -9.08
C PHE A 107 18.76 -2.14 -9.48
N ASP A 108 19.14 -2.22 -10.76
CA ASP A 108 20.20 -3.12 -11.23
C ASP A 108 21.56 -2.74 -10.63
N ARG A 109 21.83 -1.44 -10.43
CA ARG A 109 23.01 -0.95 -9.69
C ARG A 109 22.89 -1.23 -8.20
N LEU A 110 21.78 -0.84 -7.56
CA LEU A 110 21.56 -1.05 -6.13
C LEU A 110 21.67 -2.54 -5.74
N ARG A 111 21.13 -3.46 -6.53
CA ARG A 111 21.23 -4.90 -6.23
C ARG A 111 22.66 -5.46 -6.28
N ARG A 112 23.59 -4.79 -6.95
CA ARG A 112 25.00 -5.19 -6.95
C ARG A 112 25.69 -4.82 -5.64
N ASP A 113 25.36 -3.64 -5.10
CA ASP A 113 25.98 -3.10 -3.89
C ASP A 113 25.26 -3.54 -2.60
N TYR A 114 23.94 -3.72 -2.65
CA TYR A 114 23.11 -4.08 -1.50
C TYR A 114 22.53 -5.49 -1.68
N LYS A 115 23.16 -6.47 -1.04
CA LYS A 115 22.68 -7.86 -1.00
C LYS A 115 21.33 -7.91 -0.26
N GLY A 116 20.37 -8.66 -0.80
CA GLY A 116 19.05 -8.78 -0.18
C GLY A 116 18.17 -7.52 -0.28
N LEU A 117 18.51 -6.56 -1.16
CA LEU A 117 17.77 -5.31 -1.33
C LEU A 117 16.26 -5.53 -1.42
N LYS A 118 15.55 -4.98 -0.44
CA LYS A 118 14.10 -4.81 -0.41
C LYS A 118 13.79 -3.38 -0.81
N TYR A 119 12.80 -3.23 -1.69
CA TYR A 119 12.31 -1.91 -2.04
C TYR A 119 10.84 -1.95 -2.41
N LEU A 120 10.19 -0.82 -2.23
CA LEU A 120 8.91 -0.45 -2.78
C LEU A 120 9.07 0.91 -3.45
N TRP A 121 8.41 1.13 -4.59
CA TRP A 121 8.39 2.42 -5.26
C TRP A 121 6.99 2.82 -5.69
N VAL A 122 6.73 4.12 -5.72
CA VAL A 122 5.53 4.76 -6.25
C VAL A 122 5.98 5.87 -7.20
N LEU A 123 5.29 6.02 -8.32
CA LEU A 123 5.53 7.07 -9.29
C LEU A 123 4.48 8.17 -9.13
N GLU A 124 4.89 9.41 -8.90
CA GLU A 124 4.06 10.62 -8.80
C GLU A 124 4.47 11.66 -9.86
N TYR A 125 3.57 12.59 -10.21
CA TYR A 125 3.92 13.83 -10.90
C TYR A 125 4.20 14.92 -9.87
N GLY A 126 5.31 15.65 -10.02
CA GLY A 126 5.63 16.76 -9.14
C GLY A 126 4.72 17.98 -9.38
N ASP A 127 4.05 18.45 -8.31
CA ASP A 127 3.06 19.54 -8.34
C ASP A 127 3.50 20.82 -9.09
N LYS A 128 4.79 21.20 -8.99
CA LYS A 128 5.28 22.49 -9.52
C LYS A 128 5.70 22.46 -10.98
N ASN A 129 6.32 21.38 -11.43
CA ASN A 129 7.00 21.30 -12.73
C ASN A 129 6.49 20.15 -13.60
N ASN A 130 5.49 19.39 -13.12
CA ASN A 130 4.93 18.20 -13.75
C ASN A 130 6.00 17.15 -14.13
N ARG A 131 7.12 17.12 -13.41
CA ARG A 131 8.22 16.16 -13.64
C ARG A 131 7.92 14.88 -12.89
N LEU A 132 8.26 13.75 -13.49
CA LEU A 132 8.09 12.44 -12.84
C LEU A 132 8.99 12.33 -11.60
N HIS A 133 8.39 11.85 -10.52
CA HIS A 133 9.04 11.57 -9.25
C HIS A 133 8.85 10.09 -8.93
N TYR A 134 9.92 9.41 -8.50
CA TYR A 134 9.81 8.10 -7.88
C TYR A 134 10.06 8.22 -6.38
N HIS A 135 9.07 7.86 -5.58
CA HIS A 135 9.21 7.70 -4.13
C HIS A 135 9.53 6.25 -3.82
N LEU A 136 10.69 6.01 -3.21
CA LEU A 136 11.19 4.69 -2.86
C LEU A 136 11.21 4.56 -1.34
N LEU A 137 10.85 3.37 -0.87
CA LEU A 137 11.10 2.90 0.48
C LEU A 137 11.97 1.66 0.37
N ALA A 138 13.12 1.63 1.03
CA ALA A 138 14.08 0.53 0.91
C ALA A 138 14.80 0.21 2.22
N ASN A 139 15.34 -1.00 2.33
CA ASN A 139 16.20 -1.43 3.44
C ASN A 139 17.68 -1.13 3.15
N ILE A 140 17.96 0.09 2.69
CA ILE A 140 19.33 0.55 2.46
C ILE A 140 19.83 1.13 3.78
N ASP A 141 20.85 0.50 4.35
CA ASP A 141 21.54 1.03 5.51
C ASP A 141 22.38 2.25 5.11
N ILE A 142 22.20 3.34 5.85
CA ILE A 142 22.83 4.62 5.58
C ILE A 142 23.67 4.99 6.82
N PRO A 143 25.01 5.08 6.69
CA PRO A 143 25.92 5.24 7.83
C PRO A 143 26.01 6.70 8.32
N ILE A 144 24.89 7.43 8.27
CA ILE A 144 24.76 8.78 8.81
C ILE A 144 23.36 8.96 9.41
N ILE A 145 23.23 9.92 10.33
CA ILE A 145 21.92 10.34 10.81
C ILE A 145 21.24 11.15 9.71
N LEU A 146 20.20 10.54 9.12
CA LEU A 146 19.36 11.21 8.13
C LEU A 146 18.41 12.19 8.82
N SER A 147 18.31 13.39 8.26
CA SER A 147 17.34 14.40 8.69
C SER A 147 15.91 14.00 8.31
N SER A 148 14.93 14.32 9.14
CA SER A 148 13.50 14.18 8.81
C SER A 148 13.08 15.14 7.67
N SER A 149 11.86 15.02 7.16
CA SER A 149 11.35 15.84 6.04
C SER A 149 11.33 17.35 6.35
N LYS A 150 11.13 17.73 7.61
CA LYS A 150 11.06 19.12 8.09
C LYS A 150 12.43 19.68 8.50
N GLU A 151 13.44 18.84 8.60
CA GLU A 151 14.77 19.21 9.06
C GLU A 151 15.70 19.61 7.92
N ARG A 152 16.62 20.53 8.24
CA ARG A 152 17.70 20.93 7.34
C ARG A 152 18.76 19.84 7.29
N LYS A 153 19.16 19.46 6.07
CA LYS A 153 20.24 18.48 5.86
C LYS A 153 21.60 19.03 6.27
N SER A 154 22.40 18.19 6.93
CA SER A 154 23.82 18.42 7.19
C SER A 154 24.64 18.44 5.88
N LYS A 155 25.91 18.88 5.96
CA LYS A 155 26.83 18.84 4.82
C LYS A 155 27.10 17.40 4.37
N GLU A 156 27.32 16.50 5.33
CA GLU A 156 27.53 15.06 5.11
C GLU A 156 26.34 14.42 4.40
N HIS A 157 25.12 14.76 4.83
CA HIS A 157 23.90 14.27 4.19
C HIS A 157 23.80 14.74 2.72
N LYS A 158 24.07 16.01 2.43
CA LYS A 158 24.09 16.49 1.03
C LYS A 158 25.16 15.81 0.20
N GLN A 159 26.30 15.49 0.80
CA GLN A 159 27.38 14.77 0.13
C GLN A 159 26.97 13.32 -0.19
N LEU A 160 26.34 12.61 0.76
CA LEU A 160 25.75 11.29 0.54
C LEU A 160 24.80 11.29 -0.66
N GLU A 161 23.89 12.26 -0.75
CA GLU A 161 22.92 12.35 -1.86
C GLU A 161 23.61 12.59 -3.21
N LYS A 162 24.66 13.41 -3.22
CA LYS A 162 25.46 13.67 -4.41
C LYS A 162 26.17 12.39 -4.88
N GLU A 163 26.73 11.62 -3.96
CA GLU A 163 27.37 10.33 -4.25
C GLU A 163 26.35 9.29 -4.71
N PHE A 164 25.21 9.21 -4.03
CA PHE A 164 24.10 8.34 -4.41
C PHE A 164 23.59 8.69 -5.81
N SER A 165 23.39 9.97 -6.12
CA SER A 165 22.99 10.43 -7.46
C SER A 165 24.02 10.05 -8.52
N LYS A 166 25.30 10.34 -8.31
CA LYS A 166 26.38 9.97 -9.24
C LYS A 166 26.42 8.47 -9.53
N LYS A 167 26.28 7.64 -8.48
CA LYS A 167 26.39 6.19 -8.59
C LYS A 167 25.10 5.56 -9.13
N TYR A 168 23.94 5.96 -8.63
CA TYR A 168 22.67 5.25 -8.84
C TYR A 168 21.64 6.02 -9.68
N TRP A 169 21.60 7.36 -9.61
CA TRP A 169 20.56 8.18 -10.25
C TRP A 169 21.10 9.43 -10.97
N LYS A 170 21.61 9.24 -12.19
CA LYS A 170 22.18 10.32 -13.02
C LYS A 170 21.15 11.17 -13.77
N TYR A 171 19.85 10.92 -13.59
CA TYR A 171 18.78 11.51 -14.41
C TYR A 171 18.13 12.74 -13.78
N GLY A 172 18.59 13.15 -12.59
CA GLY A 172 18.12 14.35 -11.91
C GLY A 172 18.53 14.35 -10.45
N PHE A 173 17.59 14.71 -9.59
CA PHE A 173 17.82 14.98 -8.17
C PHE A 173 17.46 13.77 -7.30
N VAL A 174 18.12 13.69 -6.16
CA VAL A 174 17.92 12.67 -5.13
C VAL A 174 17.69 13.37 -3.79
N ASP A 175 16.65 12.99 -3.07
CA ASP A 175 16.38 13.38 -1.68
C ASP A 175 16.21 12.11 -0.85
N ILE A 176 17.12 11.88 0.10
CA ILE A 176 17.13 10.73 1.02
C ILE A 176 16.68 11.26 2.38
N ARG A 177 15.78 10.54 3.06
CA ARG A 177 15.26 10.93 4.36
C ARG A 177 15.07 9.71 5.26
N ALA A 178 15.29 9.91 6.55
CA ALA A 178 14.81 8.98 7.55
C ALA A 178 13.33 9.21 7.78
N LEU A 179 12.61 8.13 8.04
CA LEU A 179 11.20 8.17 8.43
C LEU A 179 11.00 7.94 9.94
N ASN A 180 12.11 7.94 10.69
CA ASN A 180 12.23 7.40 12.04
C ASN A 180 11.38 8.11 13.12
N GLN A 181 10.81 9.28 12.84
CA GLN A 181 10.02 10.04 13.82
C GLN A 181 8.52 9.71 13.81
N GLU A 182 8.05 8.93 12.84
CA GLU A 182 6.64 8.60 12.71
C GLU A 182 6.52 7.09 12.51
N GLY A 183 6.24 6.33 13.58
CA GLY A 183 6.30 4.85 13.56
C GLY A 183 5.62 4.21 12.34
N ASN A 184 6.04 3.00 11.96
CA ASN A 184 5.75 2.29 10.68
C ASN A 184 4.33 2.43 10.08
N THR A 185 3.29 2.64 10.91
CA THR A 185 1.94 2.97 10.44
C THR A 185 1.89 4.28 9.65
N ASN A 186 2.66 5.30 10.04
CA ASN A 186 2.69 6.58 9.36
C ASN A 186 3.53 6.55 8.07
N ILE A 187 4.59 5.73 8.00
CA ILE A 187 5.34 5.49 6.74
C ILE A 187 4.42 4.95 5.66
N ALA A 188 3.60 3.96 6.02
CA ALA A 188 2.65 3.35 5.12
C ALA A 188 1.57 4.35 4.66
N LEU A 189 1.11 5.22 5.55
CA LEU A 189 0.20 6.31 5.23
C LEU A 189 0.86 7.35 4.31
N TYR A 190 2.08 7.78 4.63
CA TYR A 190 2.88 8.73 3.87
C TYR A 190 3.12 8.25 2.44
N VAL A 191 3.61 7.01 2.26
CA VAL A 191 3.78 6.39 0.93
C VAL A 191 2.43 6.24 0.23
N SER A 192 1.34 5.98 0.96
CA SER A 192 0.02 5.87 0.36
C SER A 192 -0.54 7.17 -0.20
N THR A 193 -0.19 8.32 0.40
CA THR A 193 -0.59 9.65 -0.11
C THR A 193 -0.08 9.87 -1.53
N TYR A 194 1.18 9.48 -1.79
CA TYR A 194 1.76 9.60 -3.13
C TYR A 194 1.00 8.76 -4.16
N ILE A 195 0.53 7.57 -3.79
CA ILE A 195 -0.25 6.70 -4.69
C ILE A 195 -1.55 7.37 -5.08
N VAL A 196 -2.26 7.93 -4.10
CA VAL A 196 -3.55 8.60 -4.32
C VAL A 196 -3.36 9.73 -5.33
N LYS A 197 -2.40 10.63 -5.09
CA LYS A 197 -2.07 11.72 -6.02
C LYS A 197 -1.74 11.22 -7.43
N SER A 198 -0.87 10.22 -7.52
CA SER A 198 -0.44 9.63 -8.80
C SER A 198 -1.59 9.03 -9.61
N LEU A 199 -2.59 8.51 -8.90
CA LEU A 199 -3.79 7.91 -9.47
C LEU A 199 -4.96 8.89 -9.57
N GLU A 200 -4.82 10.14 -9.12
CA GLU A 200 -5.76 11.23 -9.38
C GLU A 200 -5.32 12.00 -10.64
N ASP A 201 -4.02 12.28 -10.74
CA ASP A 201 -3.51 13.29 -11.66
C ASP A 201 -3.72 12.99 -13.15
N ARG A 202 -3.52 11.75 -13.64
CA ARG A 202 -3.63 11.43 -15.08
C ARG A 202 -4.06 9.99 -15.35
N ASP A 203 -4.76 9.78 -16.48
CA ASP A 203 -4.97 8.45 -17.03
C ASP A 203 -3.62 7.92 -17.52
N LEU A 204 -2.90 7.20 -16.65
CA LEU A 204 -1.57 6.65 -16.91
C LEU A 204 -1.63 5.48 -17.92
N GLU A 205 -2.57 5.48 -18.87
CA GLU A 205 -2.78 4.49 -19.92
C GLU A 205 -2.71 3.02 -19.43
N GLY A 206 -3.18 2.76 -18.20
CA GLY A 206 -3.11 1.44 -17.58
C GLY A 206 -1.72 0.99 -17.10
N TYR A 207 -0.71 1.88 -17.12
CA TYR A 207 0.60 1.53 -16.62
C TYR A 207 0.68 1.49 -15.08
N ARG A 208 1.45 0.51 -14.58
CA ARG A 208 1.61 0.25 -13.15
C ARG A 208 2.35 1.38 -12.39
N VAL A 209 1.62 2.14 -11.57
CA VAL A 209 2.10 3.31 -10.79
C VAL A 209 2.97 3.01 -9.56
N PHE A 210 3.06 1.74 -9.15
CA PHE A 210 3.86 1.33 -8.01
C PHE A 210 4.55 0.00 -8.28
N GLY A 211 5.66 -0.31 -7.63
CA GLY A 211 6.31 -1.62 -7.73
C GLY A 211 7.10 -1.97 -6.50
N TYR A 212 7.60 -3.19 -6.43
CA TYR A 212 8.39 -3.65 -5.28
C TYR A 212 9.28 -4.83 -5.67
N SER A 213 10.26 -5.14 -4.84
CA SER A 213 11.19 -6.26 -5.04
C SER A 213 10.52 -7.61 -4.77
N ASN A 214 10.02 -8.26 -5.82
CA ASN A 214 9.17 -9.44 -5.68
C ASN A 214 9.83 -10.67 -4.98
N LYS A 215 11.16 -10.78 -5.04
CA LYS A 215 11.91 -11.94 -4.50
C LYS A 215 12.40 -11.75 -3.06
N THR A 216 12.71 -10.51 -2.66
CA THR A 216 13.35 -10.20 -1.37
C THR A 216 12.38 -9.62 -0.36
N LEU A 217 11.29 -9.00 -0.83
CA LEU A 217 10.30 -8.37 0.04
C LEU A 217 9.38 -9.44 0.64
N ASN A 218 9.26 -9.43 1.97
CA ASN A 218 8.33 -10.30 2.68
C ASN A 218 6.90 -9.93 2.30
N LYS A 219 6.06 -10.95 2.07
CA LYS A 219 4.67 -10.78 1.67
C LYS A 219 3.75 -11.29 2.77
N PRO A 220 2.56 -10.68 2.93
CA PRO A 220 1.58 -11.20 3.87
C PRO A 220 1.20 -12.64 3.51
N ILE A 221 1.13 -13.49 4.53
CA ILE A 221 0.52 -14.82 4.41
C ILE A 221 -0.97 -14.64 4.61
N ILE A 222 -1.77 -15.06 3.62
CA ILE A 222 -3.22 -14.94 3.63
C ILE A 222 -3.82 -16.34 3.71
N GLU A 223 -4.52 -16.61 4.81
CA GLU A 223 -5.26 -17.85 5.04
C GLU A 223 -6.76 -17.53 5.01
N THR A 224 -7.53 -18.35 4.29
CA THR A 224 -9.00 -18.23 4.23
C THR A 224 -9.63 -19.57 4.49
N SER A 225 -10.67 -19.61 5.31
CA SER A 225 -11.35 -20.85 5.68
C SER A 225 -12.84 -20.63 5.99
N LEU A 226 -13.61 -21.73 5.94
CA LEU A 226 -14.91 -21.80 6.59
C LEU A 226 -14.69 -22.26 8.02
N ASP A 227 -14.95 -21.37 8.96
CA ASP A 227 -14.80 -21.62 10.38
C ASP A 227 -16.14 -21.38 11.07
N LYS A 228 -16.68 -22.40 11.74
CA LYS A 228 -17.95 -22.31 12.48
C LYS A 228 -17.76 -21.88 13.93
N ARG A 229 -16.53 -21.85 14.42
CA ARG A 229 -16.24 -21.48 15.80
C ARG A 229 -16.65 -20.03 16.06
N PRO A 230 -17.10 -19.73 17.30
CA PRO A 230 -17.32 -18.37 17.72
C PRO A 230 -16.00 -17.60 17.75
N LEU A 231 -16.10 -16.28 17.68
CA LEU A 231 -14.95 -15.39 17.52
C LEU A 231 -13.98 -15.48 18.71
N ASP A 232 -14.46 -15.66 19.94
CA ASP A 232 -13.62 -15.80 21.13
C ASP A 232 -12.72 -17.05 21.05
N GLU A 233 -13.20 -18.16 20.49
CA GLU A 233 -12.39 -19.35 20.24
C GLU A 233 -11.32 -19.13 19.17
N ILE A 234 -11.63 -18.34 18.15
CA ILE A 234 -10.65 -17.93 17.14
C ILE A 234 -9.57 -17.08 17.80
N LEU A 235 -9.95 -16.08 18.60
CA LEU A 235 -9.02 -15.19 19.29
C LEU A 235 -8.14 -15.91 20.33
N LYS A 236 -8.61 -17.00 20.95
CA LYS A 236 -7.81 -17.84 21.86
C LYS A 236 -6.57 -18.45 21.20
N GLN A 237 -6.51 -18.56 19.87
CA GLN A 237 -5.30 -18.99 19.14
C GLN A 237 -4.21 -17.92 19.10
N PHE A 238 -4.55 -16.66 19.41
CA PHE A 238 -3.67 -15.51 19.35
C PHE A 238 -3.42 -14.89 20.73
N LYS A 239 -3.41 -15.71 21.80
CA LYS A 239 -3.20 -15.25 23.20
C LYS A 239 -1.93 -14.43 23.44
N GLY A 240 -0.89 -14.61 22.61
CA GLY A 240 0.35 -13.81 22.66
C GLY A 240 0.27 -12.45 21.96
N TYR A 241 -0.88 -12.12 21.35
CA TYR A 241 -1.11 -10.89 20.62
C TYR A 241 -2.06 -9.98 21.38
N LYS A 242 -1.74 -8.69 21.40
CA LYS A 242 -2.62 -7.63 21.90
C LYS A 242 -3.42 -7.07 20.73
N VAL A 243 -4.73 -6.88 20.94
CA VAL A 243 -5.57 -6.14 19.99
C VAL A 243 -5.13 -4.67 20.00
N SER A 244 -4.60 -4.20 18.87
CA SER A 244 -4.25 -2.79 18.68
C SER A 244 -5.43 -1.97 18.17
N TYR A 245 -6.33 -2.60 17.42
CA TYR A 245 -7.54 -1.97 16.90
C TYR A 245 -8.58 -3.04 16.56
N SER A 246 -9.86 -2.70 16.69
CA SER A 246 -10.96 -3.56 16.24
C SER A 246 -12.08 -2.71 15.66
N ASN A 247 -12.81 -3.27 14.69
CA ASN A 247 -13.98 -2.63 14.13
C ASN A 247 -15.06 -3.67 13.79
N ASN A 248 -16.32 -3.24 13.76
CA ASN A 248 -17.43 -4.04 13.27
C ASN A 248 -18.25 -3.19 12.31
N TYR A 249 -18.44 -3.67 11.09
CA TYR A 249 -19.17 -2.93 10.06
C TYR A 249 -20.07 -3.84 9.26
N SER A 250 -21.22 -3.31 8.86
CA SER A 250 -22.18 -4.01 7.99
C SER A 250 -21.60 -4.17 6.60
N ILE A 251 -21.90 -5.30 5.97
CA ILE A 251 -21.62 -5.56 4.57
C ILE A 251 -22.86 -6.13 3.91
N GLY A 252 -23.03 -5.89 2.62
CA GLY A 252 -24.12 -6.47 1.87
C GLY A 252 -23.91 -6.41 0.38
N TYR A 253 -24.72 -7.19 -0.35
CA TYR A 253 -24.86 -7.04 -1.79
C TYR A 253 -26.22 -7.57 -2.23
N ILE A 254 -26.72 -7.03 -3.33
CA ILE A 254 -27.87 -7.57 -4.04
C ILE A 254 -27.36 -8.51 -5.12
N LYS A 255 -27.88 -9.73 -5.16
CA LYS A 255 -27.61 -10.69 -6.24
C LYS A 255 -28.89 -11.39 -6.63
N ASP A 256 -29.18 -11.39 -7.93
CA ASP A 256 -30.38 -12.01 -8.50
C ASP A 256 -31.68 -11.47 -7.87
N GLY A 257 -31.69 -10.19 -7.48
CA GLY A 257 -32.83 -9.53 -6.79
C GLY A 257 -32.93 -9.82 -5.30
N GLU A 258 -32.10 -10.72 -4.76
CA GLU A 258 -32.04 -11.02 -3.34
C GLU A 258 -30.98 -10.17 -2.63
N GLU A 259 -31.40 -9.47 -1.59
CA GLU A 259 -30.49 -8.75 -0.71
C GLU A 259 -29.82 -9.73 0.27
N ARG A 260 -28.48 -9.69 0.31
CA ARG A 260 -27.68 -10.47 1.26
C ARG A 260 -26.94 -9.51 2.17
N LYS A 261 -27.33 -9.49 3.44
CA LYS A 261 -26.72 -8.66 4.49
C LYS A 261 -25.90 -9.52 5.45
N GLY A 262 -24.83 -8.95 5.96
CA GLY A 262 -23.99 -9.53 6.99
C GLY A 262 -23.17 -8.45 7.68
N ASN A 263 -22.24 -8.88 8.53
CA ASN A 263 -21.29 -7.97 9.17
C ASN A 263 -19.90 -8.58 9.21
N VAL A 264 -18.90 -7.72 9.17
CA VAL A 264 -17.50 -8.09 9.32
C VAL A 264 -17.00 -7.59 10.64
N THR A 265 -16.52 -8.52 11.48
CA THR A 265 -15.74 -8.17 12.66
C THR A 265 -14.26 -8.24 12.30
N TYR A 266 -13.58 -7.11 12.45
CA TYR A 266 -12.17 -6.93 12.13
C TYR A 266 -11.36 -6.76 13.41
N PHE A 267 -10.22 -7.45 13.49
CA PHE A 267 -9.19 -7.25 14.51
C PHE A 267 -7.85 -7.01 13.85
N ASP A 268 -7.14 -6.02 14.36
CA ASP A 268 -5.73 -5.77 14.14
C ASP A 268 -4.99 -6.09 15.44
N MET A 269 -4.07 -7.03 15.38
CA MET A 269 -3.38 -7.56 16.56
C MET A 269 -1.87 -7.53 16.36
N VAL A 270 -1.14 -7.21 17.42
CA VAL A 270 0.33 -7.15 17.43
C VAL A 270 0.86 -8.01 18.57
N GLN A 271 1.83 -8.87 18.28
CA GLN A 271 2.51 -9.70 19.26
C GLN A 271 3.34 -8.81 20.16
N LEU A 272 3.22 -9.02 21.48
CA LEU A 272 4.11 -8.37 22.43
C LEU A 272 5.50 -8.96 22.24
N ILE A 273 6.46 -8.12 21.86
CA ILE A 273 7.88 -8.50 21.86
C ILE A 273 8.31 -8.44 23.32
N THR A 274 8.46 -9.60 23.96
CA THR A 274 9.16 -9.76 25.25
C THR A 274 10.65 -9.67 25.06
#